data_AF-A0A498QG36-F1
#
_entry.id   AF-A0A498QG36-F1
#
_cell.length_a   1.000
_cell.length_b   1.000
_cell.length_c   1.000
_cell.angle_alpha   90.00
_cell.angle_beta   90.00
_cell.angle_gamma   90.00
#
_symmetry.space_group_name_H-M   'P 1'
#
loop_
_entity.id
_entity.type
_entity.pdbx_description
1 polymer ?
#
loop_
_entity_poly.entity_id
_entity_poly.type
_entity_poly.pdbx_seq_one_letter_code
_entity_poly.pdbx_strand_id
1 'polypeptide(L)'
;MYFSSSGGNGGNGGYFYGNGGDGGNAGTSSDPPPFGTGNGGFGGSAVLIGNGGDGGAGVPGGQGGYGGFGGALFGRNGVNGPP
;
A
#
# COMPACT_ATOMS: atom_id res chain seq x y z
N MET A 1 -25.42 -4.69 -9.05
CA MET A 1 -24.32 -3.74 -9.32
C MET A 1 -23.12 -4.24 -8.55
N TYR A 2 -21.95 -4.25 -9.17
CA TYR A 2 -20.69 -4.59 -8.50
C TYR A 2 -19.96 -3.30 -8.12
N PHE A 3 -19.36 -3.29 -6.94
CA PHE A 3 -18.65 -2.12 -6.41
C PHE A 3 -17.21 -2.49 -6.09
N SER A 4 -16.30 -1.56 -6.39
CA SER A 4 -14.89 -1.63 -5.99
C SER A 4 -14.56 -0.41 -5.13
N SER A 5 -13.71 -0.59 -4.12
CA SER A 5 -13.19 0.48 -3.28
C SER A 5 -11.67 0.47 -3.30
N SER A 6 -11.04 1.64 -3.24
CA SER A 6 -9.60 1.72 -3.06
C SER A 6 -9.19 1.26 -1.66
N GLY A 7 -7.99 0.72 -1.55
CA GLY A 7 -7.38 0.38 -0.28
C GLY A 7 -6.94 1.62 0.50
N GLY A 8 -6.88 1.50 1.83
CA GLY A 8 -6.40 2.57 2.71
C GLY A 8 -4.87 2.72 2.65
N ASN A 9 -4.36 3.93 2.82
CA ASN A 9 -2.91 4.14 2.90
C ASN A 9 -2.35 3.59 4.23
N GLY A 10 -1.15 3.06 4.16
CA GLY A 10 -0.36 2.65 5.31
C GLY A 10 0.09 3.85 6.14
N GLY A 11 0.20 3.65 7.45
CA GLY A 11 0.66 4.68 8.38
C GLY A 11 2.17 4.89 8.30
N ASN A 12 2.65 6.11 8.59
CA ASN A 12 4.08 6.37 8.70
C ASN A 12 4.67 5.82 10.00
N GLY A 13 5.94 5.42 9.95
CA GLY A 13 6.71 5.01 11.10
C GLY A 13 7.03 6.16 12.06
N GLY A 14 7.45 5.81 13.28
CA GLY A 14 7.89 6.77 14.28
C GLY A 14 9.13 7.57 13.84
N TYR A 15 9.32 8.76 14.43
CA TYR A 15 10.39 9.69 14.02
C TYR A 15 11.81 9.10 14.12
N PHE A 16 12.15 8.45 15.23
CA PHE A 16 13.50 7.89 15.43
C PHE A 16 13.59 6.43 15.01
N TYR A 17 12.59 5.63 15.40
CA TYR A 17 12.48 4.23 15.06
C TYR A 17 11.02 3.88 14.76
N GLY A 18 10.80 3.16 13.68
CA GLY A 18 9.50 2.59 13.33
C GLY A 18 9.37 2.38 11.83
N ASN A 19 8.80 1.24 11.44
CA ASN A 19 8.50 0.96 10.05
C ASN A 19 7.25 1.72 9.61
N GLY A 20 7.18 2.07 8.33
CA GLY A 20 5.91 2.38 7.69
C GLY A 20 5.02 1.13 7.65
N GLY A 21 3.72 1.32 7.78
CA GLY A 21 2.72 0.27 7.62
C GLY A 21 2.39 0.04 6.16
N ASP A 22 1.95 -1.17 5.83
CA ASP A 22 1.57 -1.52 4.46
C ASP A 22 0.27 -0.81 4.04
N GLY A 23 0.16 -0.51 2.76
CA GLY A 23 -1.07 -0.07 2.12
C GLY A 23 -2.09 -1.21 2.05
N GLY A 24 -3.35 -0.89 2.30
CA GLY A 24 -4.45 -1.84 2.17
C GLY A 24 -4.71 -2.21 0.70
N ASN A 25 -5.16 -3.44 0.47
CA ASN A 25 -5.62 -3.86 -0.85
C ASN A 25 -6.95 -3.18 -1.20
N ALA A 26 -7.19 -3.00 -2.50
CA ALA A 26 -8.50 -2.62 -3.01
C ALA A 26 -9.56 -3.68 -2.63
N GLY A 27 -10.76 -3.21 -2.30
CA GLY A 27 -11.91 -4.05 -1.98
C GLY A 27 -12.82 -4.28 -3.18
N THR A 28 -13.48 -5.43 -3.23
CA THR A 28 -14.50 -5.77 -4.22
C THR A 28 -15.71 -6.44 -3.55
N SER A 29 -16.90 -6.20 -4.09
CA SER A 29 -18.14 -6.83 -3.64
C SER A 29 -18.44 -8.18 -4.33
N SER A 30 -17.52 -8.72 -5.13
CA SER A 30 -17.68 -10.02 -5.81
C SER A 30 -16.36 -10.76 -6.02
N ASP A 31 -16.47 -12.09 -6.15
CA ASP A 31 -15.38 -13.04 -6.43
C ASP A 31 -15.79 -13.95 -7.62
N PRO A 32 -15.09 -13.93 -8.77
CA PRO A 32 -13.89 -13.15 -9.03
C PRO A 32 -14.17 -11.64 -9.05
N PRO A 33 -13.14 -10.81 -8.74
CA PRO A 33 -13.27 -9.37 -8.79
C PRO A 33 -13.71 -8.92 -10.20
N PRO A 34 -14.70 -8.03 -10.34
CA PRO A 34 -15.01 -7.45 -11.62
C PRO A 34 -13.89 -6.50 -12.04
N PHE A 35 -13.75 -6.28 -13.35
CA PHE A 35 -12.91 -5.19 -13.83
C PHE A 35 -13.40 -3.86 -13.26
N GLY A 36 -12.51 -3.11 -12.60
CA GLY A 36 -12.88 -1.91 -11.87
C GLY A 36 -11.71 -0.98 -11.60
N THR A 37 -11.98 0.14 -10.93
CA THR A 37 -10.99 1.20 -10.65
C THR A 37 -10.51 1.20 -9.20
N GLY A 38 -10.74 0.11 -8.45
CA GLY A 38 -10.27 -0.02 -7.08
C GLY A 38 -8.75 -0.14 -7.06
N ASN A 39 -8.07 0.89 -6.58
CA ASN A 39 -6.62 0.94 -6.51
C ASN A 39 -6.13 0.49 -5.13
N GLY A 40 -4.95 -0.13 -5.09
CA GLY A 40 -4.27 -0.42 -3.84
C GLY A 40 -3.83 0.85 -3.11
N GLY A 41 -3.84 0.81 -1.78
CA GLY A 41 -3.36 1.90 -0.95
C GLY A 41 -1.84 2.03 -0.98
N PHE A 42 -1.32 3.24 -0.78
CA PHE A 42 0.13 3.46 -0.69
C PHE A 42 0.69 2.94 0.62
N GLY A 43 1.88 2.34 0.56
CA GLY A 43 2.66 1.99 1.75
C GLY A 43 3.14 3.23 2.48
N GLY A 44 3.16 3.17 3.81
CA GLY A 44 3.67 4.22 4.67
C GLY A 44 5.20 4.25 4.69
N SER A 45 5.79 5.40 5.04
CA SER A 45 7.24 5.56 5.07
C SER A 45 7.80 5.52 6.49
N ALA A 46 9.03 5.05 6.65
CA ALA A 46 9.84 5.26 7.84
C ALA A 46 10.60 6.59 7.76
N VAL A 47 10.99 7.16 8.91
CA VAL A 47 11.69 8.45 8.97
C VAL A 47 13.20 8.28 9.08
N LEU A 48 13.74 7.89 10.24
CA LEU A 48 15.19 7.69 10.44
C LEU A 48 15.61 6.23 10.31
N ILE A 49 15.02 5.35 11.13
CA ILE A 49 15.33 3.93 11.16
C ILE A 49 14.03 3.14 11.06
N GLY A 50 13.92 2.31 10.02
CA GLY A 50 12.76 1.46 9.77
C GLY A 50 12.59 1.20 8.28
N ASN A 51 11.85 0.15 7.94
CA ASN A 51 11.48 -0.12 6.55
C ASN A 51 10.24 0.68 6.15
N GLY A 52 10.12 1.02 4.87
CA GLY A 52 8.84 1.43 4.31
C GLY A 52 7.87 0.24 4.25
N GLY A 53 6.58 0.52 4.30
CA GLY A 53 5.54 -0.48 4.08
C GLY A 53 5.32 -0.72 2.60
N ASP A 54 4.86 -1.91 2.26
CA ASP A 54 4.52 -2.29 0.88
C ASP A 54 3.23 -1.61 0.44
N GLY A 55 3.07 -1.38 -0.87
CA GLY A 55 1.81 -0.91 -1.43
C GLY A 55 0.79 -2.05 -1.52
N GLY A 56 -0.49 -1.72 -1.37
CA GLY A 56 -1.57 -2.69 -1.50
C GLY A 56 -1.85 -3.08 -2.95
N ALA A 57 -2.47 -4.23 -3.17
CA ALA A 57 -2.90 -4.69 -4.48
C ALA A 57 -4.12 -3.92 -5.01
N GLY A 58 -4.18 -3.72 -6.33
CA GLY A 58 -5.39 -3.28 -7.03
C GLY A 58 -6.40 -4.43 -7.24
N VAL A 59 -7.61 -4.09 -7.70
CA VAL A 59 -8.50 -5.06 -8.38
C VAL A 59 -8.12 -5.14 -9.87
N PRO A 60 -8.54 -6.18 -10.63
CA PRO A 60 -8.31 -6.23 -12.07
C PRO A 60 -8.74 -4.94 -12.78
N GLY A 61 -7.79 -4.29 -13.48
CA GLY A 61 -8.00 -3.00 -14.14
C GLY A 61 -7.72 -1.77 -13.27
N GLY A 62 -7.54 -1.97 -11.96
CA GLY A 62 -7.01 -1.00 -11.02
C GLY A 62 -5.48 -1.03 -10.96
N GLN A 63 -4.89 -0.02 -10.32
CA GLN A 63 -3.45 0.06 -10.10
C GLN A 63 -3.12 -0.41 -8.67
N GLY A 64 -2.02 -1.13 -8.50
CA GLY A 64 -1.43 -1.35 -7.19
C GLY A 64 -0.87 -0.05 -6.59
N GLY A 65 -0.83 0.00 -5.25
CA GLY A 65 -0.27 1.14 -4.54
C GLY A 65 1.26 1.17 -4.63
N TYR A 66 1.85 2.36 -4.59
CA TYR A 66 3.29 2.52 -4.40
C TYR A 66 3.73 2.06 -3.01
N GLY A 67 4.90 1.44 -2.91
CA GLY A 67 5.56 1.17 -1.64
C GLY A 67 6.09 2.46 -1.00
N GLY A 68 6.20 2.47 0.33
CA GLY A 68 6.73 3.58 1.10
C GLY A 68 8.27 3.59 1.18
N PHE A 69 8.84 4.71 1.59
CA PHE A 69 10.30 4.84 1.73
C PHE A 69 10.80 4.23 3.04
N GLY A 70 11.97 3.60 2.99
CA GLY A 70 12.74 3.23 4.18
C GLY A 70 13.34 4.45 4.87
N GLY A 71 13.79 4.25 6.11
CA GLY A 71 14.39 5.28 6.93
C GLY A 71 15.68 5.82 6.30
N ALA A 72 15.90 7.12 6.49
CA ALA A 72 17.02 7.84 5.88
C ALA A 72 18.41 7.32 6.29
N LEU A 73 18.52 6.72 7.48
CA LEU A 73 19.78 6.14 7.98
C LEU A 73 19.83 4.63 7.73
N PHE A 74 18.75 3.93 8.08
CA PHE A 74 18.65 2.49 7.88
C PHE A 74 17.21 2.08 7.56
N GLY A 75 17.05 1.30 6.50
CA GLY A 75 15.75 0.81 6.07
C GLY A 75 15.76 0.37 4.62
N ARG A 76 14.81 -0.49 4.27
CA ARG A 76 14.47 -0.79 2.87
C ARG A 76 13.19 -0.08 2.50
N ASN A 77 13.08 0.34 1.23
CA ASN A 77 11.81 0.78 0.67
C ASN A 77 10.86 -0.41 0.57
N GLY A 78 9.57 -0.14 0.73
CA GLY A 78 8.52 -1.10 0.42
C GLY A 78 8.39 -1.33 -1.07
N VAL A 79 7.84 -2.47 -1.45
CA VAL A 79 7.56 -2.81 -2.85
C VAL A 79 6.23 -2.22 -3.29
N ASN A 80 6.10 -1.94 -4.58
CA ASN A 80 4.80 -1.58 -5.14
C ASN A 80 3.87 -2.79 -5.13
N GLY A 81 2.61 -2.55 -4.79
CA GLY A 81 1.58 -3.55 -4.86
C GLY A 81 1.30 -3.98 -6.30
N PRO A 82 0.86 -5.22 -6.51
CA PRO A 82 0.49 -5.70 -7.83
C PRO A 82 -0.77 -4.97 -8.34
N PRO A 83 -0.89 -4.79 -9.67
CA PRO A 83 -2.13 -4.30 -10.29
C PRO A 83 -3.29 -5.26 -10.07
#